data_AF-A0A359G4D5-F1
#
_entry.id   AF-A0A359G4D5-F1
#
_cell.length_a   1.000
_cell.length_b   1.000
_cell.length_c   1.000
_cell.angle_alpha   90.00
_cell.angle_beta   90.00
_cell.angle_gamma   90.00
#
_symmetry.space_group_name_H-M   'P 1'
#
loop_
_entity.id
_entity.type
_entity.pdbx_description
1 polymer ?
#
loop_
_entity_poly.entity_id
_entity_poly.type
_entity_poly.pdbx_seq_one_letter_code
_entity_poly.pdbx_strand_id
1 'polypeptide(L)' 'ACEVHDAAAPYEAAPLPGHRWVSRTFEGLVCVEDETGYGYVDTQNRPVIPARFRWAGDFREGRAEVETDEGMGLIDR' A
#
# COMPACT_ATOMS: atom_id res chain seq x y z
N ALA A 1 -9.18 14.40 32.03
CA ALA A 1 -9.82 14.29 30.72
C ALA A 1 -8.73 14.23 29.67
N CYS A 2 -8.55 13.04 29.09
CA CYS A 2 -7.98 12.74 27.78
C CYS A 2 -8.03 11.20 27.69
N GLU A 3 -9.23 10.72 27.37
CA GLU A 3 -9.56 9.38 26.91
C GLU A 3 -8.91 9.23 25.52
N VAL A 4 -8.36 8.11 25.08
CA VAL A 4 -8.79 6.72 25.21
C VAL A 4 -7.58 5.79 25.28
N HIS A 5 -7.76 4.70 26.01
CA HIS A 5 -6.88 3.53 25.97
C HIS A 5 -7.00 2.86 24.59
N ASP A 6 -5.90 2.35 24.05
CA ASP A 6 -5.75 0.91 23.85
C ASP A 6 -4.35 0.57 23.32
N ALA A 7 -3.73 -0.35 24.03
CA ALA A 7 -2.44 -0.93 23.73
C ALA A 7 -2.57 -1.98 22.63
N ALA A 8 -1.82 -1.85 21.53
CA ALA A 8 -1.52 -2.98 20.65
C ALA A 8 -0.29 -2.66 19.79
N ALA A 9 0.91 -2.82 20.38
CA ALA A 9 2.24 -2.88 19.75
C ALA A 9 2.65 -1.71 18.81
N PRO A 10 3.93 -1.30 18.77
CA PRO A 10 4.37 -0.40 17.71
C PRO A 10 4.16 -1.14 16.39
N TYR A 11 3.26 -0.64 15.54
CA TYR A 11 3.18 -1.04 14.15
C TYR A 11 4.49 -0.56 13.50
N GLU A 12 5.56 -1.33 13.67
CA GLU A 12 6.81 -1.10 12.95
C GLU A 12 6.58 -1.52 11.48
N ALA A 13 5.70 -0.81 10.78
CA ALA A 13 5.84 -0.68 9.35
C ALA A 13 7.22 -0.01 9.18
N ALA A 14 8.22 -0.82 8.85
CA ALA A 14 9.57 -0.32 8.59
C ALA A 14 9.42 0.88 7.65
N PRO A 15 10.09 2.03 7.92
CA PRO A 15 9.99 3.16 7.03
C PRO A 15 10.48 2.70 5.67
N LEU A 16 9.58 2.58 4.69
CA LEU A 16 9.89 2.22 3.32
C LEU A 16 10.47 3.47 2.66
N PRO A 17 11.81 3.61 2.55
CA PRO A 17 12.40 4.85 2.10
C PRO A 17 12.23 5.00 0.59
N GLY A 18 12.05 6.24 0.13
CA GLY A 18 11.92 6.56 -1.30
C GLY A 18 10.49 6.70 -1.80
N HIS A 19 9.50 6.31 -0.98
CA HIS A 19 8.09 6.46 -1.30
C HIS A 19 7.51 7.74 -0.69
N ARG A 20 6.64 8.41 -1.42
CA ARG A 20 5.98 9.66 -0.99
C ARG A 20 4.87 9.38 0.02
N TRP A 21 4.16 8.27 -0.17
CA TRP A 21 3.12 7.81 0.72
C TRP A 21 3.09 6.29 0.72
N VAL A 22 2.76 5.69 1.86
CA VAL A 22 2.61 4.24 2.00
C VAL A 22 1.35 3.93 2.79
N SER A 23 0.63 2.90 2.37
CA SER A 23 -0.52 2.37 3.10
C SER A 23 -0.07 1.45 4.23
N ARG A 24 -1.04 0.85 4.94
CA ARG A 24 -0.76 -0.26 5.85
C ARG A 24 -0.43 -1.52 5.05
N THR A 25 0.16 -2.49 5.75
CA THR A 25 0.37 -3.82 5.19
C THR A 25 -0.96 -4.58 5.14
N PHE A 26 -1.36 -4.97 3.94
CA PHE A 26 -2.50 -5.85 3.67
C PHE A 26 -2.01 -7.11 2.98
N GLU A 27 -2.29 -8.27 3.58
CA GLU A 27 -1.87 -9.58 3.04
C GLU A 27 -0.37 -9.72 2.73
N GLY A 28 0.47 -8.95 3.43
CA GLY A 28 1.92 -8.92 3.24
C GLY A 28 2.42 -7.93 2.18
N LEU A 29 1.52 -7.16 1.57
CA LEU A 29 1.82 -6.11 0.61
C LEU A 29 1.50 -4.74 1.17
N VAL A 30 2.26 -3.74 0.75
CA VAL A 30 2.06 -2.33 1.08
C VAL A 30 1.84 -1.58 -0.21
N CYS A 31 0.73 -0.87 -0.31
CA CYS A 31 0.51 0.09 -1.39
C CYS A 31 1.45 1.27 -1.18
N VAL A 32 2.24 1.60 -2.19
CA VAL A 32 3.18 2.71 -2.17
C VAL A 32 2.86 3.68 -3.28
N GLU A 33 3.04 4.96 -3.00
CA GLU A 33 2.95 6.04 -3.97
C GLU A 33 4.34 6.62 -4.20
N ASP A 34 4.74 6.67 -5.47
CA ASP A 34 5.95 7.30 -5.98
C ASP A 34 5.60 8.46 -6.93
N GLU A 35 6.62 9.16 -7.43
CA GLU A 35 6.43 10.21 -8.44
C GLU A 35 5.77 9.70 -9.74
N THR A 36 5.85 8.39 -10.00
CA THR A 36 5.25 7.75 -11.18
C THR A 36 3.83 7.25 -10.94
N GLY A 37 3.32 7.31 -9.70
CA GLY A 37 2.00 6.84 -9.31
C GLY A 37 2.06 5.77 -8.23
N TYR A 38 1.03 4.93 -8.18
CA TYR A 38 0.85 3.90 -7.17
C TYR A 38 1.35 2.53 -7.65
N GLY A 39 1.97 1.80 -6.72
CA GLY A 39 2.45 0.43 -6.88
C GLY A 39 2.35 -0.35 -5.57
N TYR A 40 2.94 -1.53 -5.55
CA TYR A 40 2.94 -2.39 -4.37
C TYR A 40 4.33 -2.94 -4.10
N VAL A 41 4.75 -2.82 -2.85
CA VAL A 41 5.98 -3.42 -2.34
C VAL A 41 5.63 -4.43 -1.26
N ASP A 42 6.55 -5.32 -0.97
CA ASP A 42 6.44 -6.16 0.21
C ASP A 42 6.91 -5.43 1.48
N THR A 43 6.78 -6.11 2.62
CA THR A 43 7.24 -5.60 3.93
C THR A 43 8.76 -5.36 4.02
N GLN A 44 9.53 -5.78 3.03
CA GLN A 44 10.98 -5.60 2.92
C GLN A 44 11.36 -4.51 1.90
N ASN A 45 10.40 -3.70 1.44
CA ASN A 45 10.59 -2.68 0.40
C ASN A 45 11.00 -3.23 -0.96
N ARG A 46 10.69 -4.50 -1.25
CA ARG A 46 10.91 -5.07 -2.59
C ARG A 46 9.68 -4.78 -3.45
N PRO A 47 9.85 -4.16 -4.63
CA PRO A 47 8.73 -3.92 -5.54
C PRO A 47 8.17 -5.26 -6.04
N VAL A 48 6.90 -5.52 -5.70
CA VAL A 48 6.14 -6.66 -6.20
C VAL A 48 5.38 -6.25 -7.45
N ILE A 49 4.77 -5.07 -7.42
CA ILE A 49 4.08 -4.48 -8.55
C ILE A 49 4.63 -3.06 -8.75
N PRO A 50 5.24 -2.75 -9.91
CA PRO A 50 5.83 -1.44 -10.15
C PRO A 50 4.76 -0.35 -10.15
N ALA A 51 5.15 0.84 -9.69
CA ALA A 51 4.30 2.03 -9.65
C ALA A 51 3.94 2.50 -11.07
N ARG A 52 2.76 2.07 -11.53
CA ARG A 52 2.22 2.37 -12.88
C ARG A 52 0.75 2.77 -12.87
N PHE A 53 0.11 2.74 -11.70
CA PHE A 53 -1.29 3.05 -11.55
C PHE A 53 -1.43 4.50 -11.14
N ARG A 54 -2.48 5.19 -11.63
CA ARG A 54 -2.84 6.52 -11.14
C ARG A 54 -3.35 6.49 -9.71
N TRP A 55 -3.99 5.39 -9.35
CA TRP A 55 -4.48 5.15 -8.01
C TRP A 55 -4.48 3.65 -7.74
N ALA A 56 -4.20 3.25 -6.51
CA ALA A 56 -4.25 1.85 -6.13
C ALA A 56 -4.80 1.72 -4.71
N GLY A 57 -5.80 0.86 -4.55
CA GLY A 57 -6.40 0.52 -3.28
C GLY A 57 -5.64 -0.59 -2.56
N ASP A 58 -6.07 -0.88 -1.35
CA ASP A 58 -5.47 -1.95 -0.55
C ASP A 58 -5.91 -3.34 -1.05
N PHE A 59 -5.02 -4.33 -0.92
CA PHE A 59 -5.37 -5.72 -1.19
C PHE A 59 -6.38 -6.24 -0.16
N ARG A 60 -7.46 -6.82 -0.66
CA ARG A 60 -8.51 -7.49 0.12
C ARG A 60 -8.89 -8.78 -0.60
N GLU A 61 -8.82 -9.91 0.09
CA GLU A 61 -9.17 -11.23 -0.45
C GLU A 61 -8.34 -11.60 -1.70
N GLY A 62 -7.08 -11.18 -1.74
CA GLY A 62 -6.15 -11.43 -2.85
C GLY A 62 -6.35 -10.52 -4.06
N ARG A 63 -7.20 -9.49 -3.96
CA ARG A 63 -7.48 -8.54 -5.06
C ARG A 63 -7.31 -7.10 -4.61
N ALA A 64 -6.94 -6.22 -5.53
CA ALA A 64 -6.90 -4.79 -5.28
C ALA A 64 -7.50 -4.03 -6.47
N GLU A 65 -8.23 -2.96 -6.15
CA GLU A 65 -8.77 -2.04 -7.14
C GLU A 65 -7.67 -1.06 -7.52
N VAL A 66 -7.45 -0.88 -8.82
CA VAL A 66 -6.44 0.04 -9.36
C VAL A 66 -7.05 0.91 -10.43
N GLU A 67 -6.53 2.11 -10.57
CA GLU A 67 -6.88 3.03 -11.64
C GLU A 67 -5.68 3.21 -12.56
N THR A 68 -5.91 3.08 -13.85
CA THR A 68 -4.95 3.35 -14.92
C THR A 68 -5.42 4.55 -15.75
N ASP A 69 -4.60 5.02 -16.68
CA ASP A 69 -5.04 6.03 -17.65
C ASP A 69 -6.25 5.58 -18.50
N GLU A 70 -6.46 4.28 -18.64
CA GLU A 70 -7.58 3.69 -19.38
C GLU A 70 -8.85 3.53 -18.53
N GLY A 71 -8.73 3.67 -17.20
CA GLY A 71 -9.84 3.58 -16.24
C GLY A 71 -9.57 2.64 -15.07
N MET A 72 -10.65 2.31 -14.35
CA MET A 72 -10.62 1.42 -13.19
C MET A 72 -10.49 -0.05 -13.62
N GLY A 73 -9.64 -0.78 -12.91
CA GLY A 73 -9.42 -2.21 -13.06
C GLY A 73 -9.27 -2.91 -11.71
N LEU A 74 -9.32 -4.22 -11.74
CA LEU A 74 -9.06 -5.06 -10.58
C LEU A 74 -7.86 -5.93 -10.89
N ILE A 75 -6.88 -5.93 -10.00
CA ILE A 75 -5.71 -6.79 -10.09
C ILE A 75 -5.78 -7.87 -9.02
N ASP A 76 -5.35 -9.07 -9.38
CA ASP A 76 -5.11 -10.15 -8.43
C ASP A 76 -3.63 -10.16 -8.03
N ARG A 77 -3.34 -10.66 -6.83
CA ARG A 77 -1.98 -10.75 -6.26
C ARG A 77 -1.06 -11.72 -6.99
#